data_AF-A0A0C3QKE1-F1
#
_entry.id   AF-A0A0C3QKE1-F1
#
_cell.length_a   1.000
_cell.length_b   1.000
_cell.length_c   1.000
_cell.angle_alpha   90.00
_cell.angle_beta   90.00
_cell.angle_gamma   90.00
#
_symmetry.space_group_name_H-M   'P 1'
#
loop_
_entity.id
_entity.type
_entity.pdbx_description
1 polymer ?
#
loop_
_entity_poly.entity_id
_entity_poly.type
_entity_poly.pdbx_seq_one_letter_code
_entity_poly.pdbx_strand_id
1 'polypeptide(L)'
;IPMERLVVDEASQIFVGDYLAMFYKFRATLEKVCWFGDPRQLPPHQREQIKGLKSIYDIPHVKEASLMLDTQYRMPPEIGNFVSMVMYARELHSWSDHRVPGFDCTKFVDVAVGDEEPANTSWVNHAEANTILHLVRNYYADLPFVVITPYDSQRKLIEKTLDTEGLPGKGRCFNVDSFQGNEEDYVLISCVRTSRTGFL
;
A
#
# COMPACT_ATOMS: atom_id res chain seq x y z
N ILE A 1 -9.66 3.44 -33.95
CA ILE A 1 -10.89 3.61 -33.16
C ILE A 1 -10.73 4.93 -32.38
N PRO A 2 -11.63 5.92 -32.53
CA PRO A 2 -11.57 7.14 -31.74
C PRO A 2 -11.78 6.84 -30.26
N MET A 3 -11.06 7.52 -29.37
CA MET A 3 -11.23 7.35 -27.93
C MET A 3 -12.36 8.25 -27.45
N GLU A 4 -13.51 7.65 -27.13
CA GLU A 4 -14.71 8.36 -26.64
C GLU A 4 -14.82 8.37 -25.12
N ARG A 5 -14.29 7.34 -24.46
CA ARG A 5 -14.39 7.12 -23.02
C ARG A 5 -13.02 6.78 -22.47
N LEU A 6 -12.63 7.45 -21.39
CA LEU A 6 -11.39 7.21 -20.68
C LEU A 6 -11.69 6.79 -19.24
N VAL A 7 -11.17 5.65 -18.83
CA VAL A 7 -11.15 5.22 -17.43
C VAL A 7 -9.71 5.29 -16.96
N VAL A 8 -9.51 5.94 -15.82
CA VAL A 8 -8.20 6.11 -15.20
C VAL A 8 -8.29 5.49 -13.82
N ASP A 9 -7.48 4.45 -13.60
CA ASP A 9 -7.30 3.86 -12.28
C ASP A 9 -6.11 4.51 -11.57
N GLU A 10 -6.07 4.43 -10.24
CA GLU A 10 -5.04 5.06 -9.39
C GLU A 10 -4.82 6.56 -9.68
N ALA A 11 -5.89 7.27 -10.04
CA ALA A 11 -5.86 8.66 -10.49
C ALA A 11 -5.33 9.65 -9.45
N SER A 12 -5.30 9.26 -8.16
CA SER A 12 -4.71 10.05 -7.07
C SER A 12 -3.18 10.10 -7.15
N GLN A 13 -2.56 9.15 -7.85
CA GLN A 13 -1.11 9.06 -8.04
C GLN A 13 -0.62 9.75 -9.33
N ILE A 14 -1.53 10.27 -10.14
CA ILE A 14 -1.18 10.88 -11.43
C ILE A 14 -1.19 12.40 -11.27
N PHE A 15 -0.11 13.04 -11.73
CA PHE A 15 -0.05 14.49 -11.74
C PHE A 15 -1.07 15.04 -12.75
N VAL A 16 -1.80 16.08 -12.38
CA VAL A 16 -2.84 16.67 -13.23
C VAL A 16 -2.33 17.09 -14.62
N GLY A 17 -1.05 17.47 -14.73
CA GLY A 17 -0.43 17.82 -16.02
C GLY A 17 -0.32 16.64 -16.99
N ASP A 18 -0.26 15.40 -16.50
CA ASP A 18 -0.09 14.21 -17.34
C ASP A 18 -1.34 13.93 -18.19
N TYR A 19 -2.52 14.41 -17.77
CA TYR A 19 -3.76 14.28 -18.54
C TYR A 19 -3.82 15.21 -19.76
N LEU A 20 -3.04 16.30 -19.79
CA LEU A 20 -3.15 17.35 -20.82
C LEU A 20 -2.87 16.81 -22.23
N ALA A 21 -1.84 15.98 -22.37
CA ALA A 21 -1.48 15.40 -23.66
C ALA A 21 -2.61 14.49 -24.20
N MET A 22 -3.22 13.70 -23.31
CA MET A 22 -4.34 12.82 -23.65
C MET A 22 -5.59 13.61 -24.05
N PHE A 23 -5.96 14.62 -23.27
CA PHE A 23 -7.11 15.47 -23.59
C PHE A 23 -6.91 16.25 -24.88
N TYR A 24 -5.71 16.77 -25.13
CA TYR A 24 -5.42 17.47 -26.38
C TYR A 24 -5.50 16.53 -27.60
N LYS A 25 -4.91 15.33 -27.49
CA LYS A 25 -4.88 14.33 -28.57
C LYS A 25 -6.29 13.87 -28.96
N PHE A 26 -7.17 13.68 -27.98
CA PHE A 26 -8.52 13.14 -28.19
C PHE A 26 -9.64 14.17 -28.02
N ARG A 27 -9.32 15.48 -28.04
CA ARG A 27 -10.28 16.58 -27.81
C ARG A 27 -11.52 16.57 -28.72
N ALA A 28 -11.43 15.97 -29.91
CA ALA A 28 -12.51 15.92 -30.88
C ALA A 28 -13.47 14.74 -30.67
N THR A 29 -13.07 13.75 -29.87
CA THR A 29 -13.81 12.49 -29.72
C THR A 29 -14.09 12.12 -28.28
N LEU A 30 -13.31 12.60 -27.31
CA LEU A 30 -13.46 12.25 -25.90
C LEU A 30 -14.70 12.90 -25.30
N GLU A 31 -15.65 12.08 -24.84
CA GLU A 31 -16.94 12.52 -24.29
C GLU A 31 -17.02 12.33 -22.77
N LYS A 32 -16.40 11.27 -22.24
CA LYS A 32 -16.50 10.92 -20.81
C LYS A 32 -15.15 10.49 -20.24
N VAL A 33 -14.85 10.98 -19.05
CA VAL A 33 -13.69 10.54 -18.25
C VAL A 33 -14.19 10.08 -16.89
N CYS A 34 -13.69 8.95 -16.42
CA CYS A 34 -13.95 8.43 -15.08
C CYS A 34 -12.62 8.20 -14.38
N TRP A 35 -12.43 8.84 -13.23
CA TRP A 35 -11.26 8.68 -12.38
C TRP A 35 -11.62 7.82 -11.17
N PHE A 36 -10.84 6.75 -10.99
CA PHE A 36 -10.86 5.89 -9.82
C PHE A 36 -9.54 6.08 -9.09
N GLY A 37 -9.58 6.09 -7.78
CA GLY A 37 -8.41 6.32 -6.94
C GLY A 37 -8.81 6.88 -5.59
N ASP A 38 -7.80 7.05 -4.75
CA ASP A 38 -8.01 7.38 -3.35
C ASP A 38 -7.07 8.51 -2.92
N PRO A 39 -7.58 9.72 -2.65
CA PRO A 39 -6.76 10.84 -2.21
C PRO A 39 -6.19 10.68 -0.78
N ARG A 40 -6.59 9.63 -0.04
CA ARG A 40 -6.04 9.28 1.28
C ARG A 40 -4.87 8.28 1.18
N GLN A 41 -4.66 7.65 0.03
CA GLN A 41 -3.52 6.75 -0.22
C GLN A 41 -2.31 7.51 -0.79
N LEU A 42 -1.35 6.81 -1.39
CA LEU A 42 -0.10 7.41 -1.87
C LEU A 42 -0.38 8.54 -2.88
N PRO A 43 0.27 9.71 -2.72
CA PRO A 43 0.13 10.82 -3.65
C PRO A 43 0.94 10.57 -4.93
N PRO A 44 0.90 11.51 -5.91
CA PRO A 44 1.73 11.37 -7.10
C PRO A 44 3.20 11.23 -6.77
N HIS A 45 3.88 10.34 -7.48
CA HIS A 45 5.32 10.13 -7.33
C HIS A 45 6.06 11.48 -7.43
N GLN A 46 7.03 11.69 -6.54
CA GLN A 46 7.82 12.93 -6.41
C GLN A 46 7.08 14.15 -5.81
N ARG A 47 5.87 14.01 -5.25
CA ARG A 47 5.20 15.13 -4.52
C ARG A 47 6.08 15.75 -3.43
N GLU A 48 6.94 14.96 -2.80
CA GLU A 48 7.90 15.45 -1.79
C GLU A 48 9.00 16.34 -2.38
N GLN A 49 9.37 16.12 -3.65
CA GLN A 49 10.43 16.86 -4.34
C GLN A 49 9.89 18.10 -5.06
N ILE A 50 8.65 18.03 -5.56
CA ILE A 50 8.01 19.10 -6.32
C ILE A 50 6.81 19.65 -5.55
N LYS A 51 7.03 20.77 -4.87
CA LYS A 51 5.98 21.51 -4.18
C LYS A 51 4.89 21.92 -5.17
N GLY A 52 3.65 21.52 -4.88
CA GLY A 52 2.48 21.89 -5.68
C GLY A 52 2.04 20.87 -6.73
N LEU A 53 2.64 19.67 -6.76
CA LEU A 53 2.05 18.55 -7.51
C LEU A 53 0.64 18.26 -6.98
N LYS A 54 -0.33 18.38 -7.88
CA LYS A 54 -1.75 18.14 -7.63
C LYS A 54 -2.20 16.93 -8.42
N SER A 55 -2.97 16.07 -7.78
CA SER A 55 -3.77 15.03 -8.44
C SER A 55 -5.07 15.62 -8.97
N ILE A 56 -5.86 14.81 -9.67
CA ILE A 56 -7.18 15.23 -10.14
C ILE A 56 -8.14 15.54 -8.97
N TYR A 57 -7.97 14.89 -7.82
CA TYR A 57 -8.79 15.08 -6.61
C TYR A 57 -8.51 16.41 -5.88
N ASP A 58 -7.46 17.13 -6.27
CA ASP A 58 -7.15 18.47 -5.76
C ASP A 58 -7.86 19.58 -6.57
N ILE A 59 -8.57 19.23 -7.65
CA ILE A 59 -9.30 20.16 -8.50
C ILE A 59 -10.72 20.37 -7.94
N PRO A 60 -11.15 21.62 -7.63
CA PRO A 60 -12.38 21.86 -6.87
C PRO A 60 -13.64 21.19 -7.45
N HIS A 61 -13.92 21.41 -8.74
CA HIS A 61 -15.12 20.85 -9.37
C HIS A 61 -15.09 19.32 -9.51
N VAL A 62 -13.89 18.72 -9.57
CA VAL A 62 -13.76 17.25 -9.57
C VAL A 62 -14.03 16.74 -8.16
N LYS A 63 -13.38 17.35 -7.16
CA LYS A 63 -13.56 16.98 -5.75
C LYS A 63 -15.02 17.08 -5.30
N GLU A 64 -15.73 18.12 -5.72
CA GLU A 64 -17.16 18.28 -5.44
C GLU A 64 -18.04 17.23 -6.13
N ALA A 65 -17.62 16.74 -7.30
CA ALA A 65 -18.31 15.69 -8.04
C ALA A 65 -17.87 14.26 -7.65
N SER A 66 -16.85 14.13 -6.80
CA SER A 66 -16.34 12.82 -6.35
C SER A 66 -17.35 12.11 -5.48
N LEU A 67 -17.49 10.81 -5.70
CA LEU A 67 -18.30 9.91 -4.87
C LEU A 67 -17.36 8.95 -4.15
N MET A 68 -17.53 8.83 -2.83
CA MET A 68 -16.84 7.81 -2.06
C MET A 68 -17.60 6.48 -2.19
N LEU A 69 -16.89 5.43 -2.59
CA LEU A 69 -17.38 4.07 -2.41
C LEU A 69 -17.18 3.71 -0.95
N ASP A 70 -18.28 3.56 -0.22
CA ASP A 70 -18.31 3.48 1.24
C ASP A 70 -18.23 2.06 1.79
N THR A 71 -18.14 1.03 0.94
CA THR A 71 -18.10 -0.37 1.38
C THR A 71 -16.80 -1.05 0.93
N GLN A 72 -16.05 -1.58 1.89
CA GLN A 72 -14.84 -2.37 1.65
C GLN A 72 -15.12 -3.87 1.83
N TYR A 73 -14.57 -4.68 0.93
CA TYR A 73 -14.78 -6.13 0.87
C TYR A 73 -13.52 -6.96 1.14
N ARG A 74 -12.36 -6.31 1.30
CA ARG A 74 -11.03 -6.95 1.32
C ARG A 74 -10.55 -7.28 2.72
N MET A 75 -10.67 -6.33 3.64
CA MET A 75 -10.09 -6.44 4.97
C MET A 75 -11.08 -7.06 5.97
N PRO A 76 -10.60 -7.88 6.92
CA PRO A 76 -11.35 -8.22 8.12
C PRO A 76 -11.95 -6.96 8.78
N PRO A 77 -13.20 -7.01 9.30
CA PRO A 77 -13.88 -5.83 9.83
C PRO A 77 -13.07 -5.08 10.89
N GLU A 78 -12.30 -5.77 11.71
CA GLU A 78 -11.46 -5.19 12.76
C GLU A 78 -10.37 -4.29 12.18
N ILE A 79 -9.72 -4.73 11.09
CA ILE A 79 -8.71 -3.95 10.37
C ILE A 79 -9.41 -2.81 9.60
N GLY A 80 -10.47 -3.13 8.85
CA GLY A 80 -11.21 -2.16 8.07
C GLY A 80 -11.80 -1.02 8.91
N ASN A 81 -12.33 -1.33 10.09
CA ASN A 81 -12.89 -0.34 11.01
C ASN A 81 -11.81 0.57 11.61
N PHE A 82 -10.62 0.04 11.91
CA PHE A 82 -9.49 0.86 12.34
C PHE A 82 -9.04 1.81 11.23
N VAL A 83 -8.84 1.30 10.02
CA VAL A 83 -8.47 2.11 8.84
C VAL A 83 -9.53 3.17 8.56
N SER A 84 -10.81 2.80 8.59
CA SER A 84 -11.95 3.70 8.43
C SER A 84 -11.94 4.84 9.45
N MET A 85 -11.69 4.52 10.72
CA MET A 85 -11.60 5.52 11.79
C MET A 85 -10.45 6.51 11.57
N VAL A 86 -9.27 6.04 11.19
CA VAL A 86 -8.06 6.88 11.09
C VAL A 86 -8.03 7.69 9.79
N MET A 87 -8.45 7.10 8.67
CA MET A 87 -8.26 7.69 7.33
C MET A 87 -9.54 8.23 6.70
N TYR A 88 -10.71 7.68 7.06
CA TYR A 88 -11.97 7.92 6.35
C TYR A 88 -13.10 8.43 7.26
N ALA A 89 -12.78 9.00 8.43
CA ALA A 89 -13.77 9.56 9.35
C ALA A 89 -14.94 8.62 9.70
N ARG A 90 -14.72 7.29 9.68
CA ARG A 90 -15.70 6.23 9.90
C ARG A 90 -16.76 6.07 8.78
N GLU A 91 -16.53 6.66 7.61
CA GLU A 91 -17.42 6.56 6.44
C GLU A 91 -17.13 5.33 5.56
N LEU A 92 -16.03 4.59 5.81
CA LEU A 92 -15.75 3.32 5.14
C LEU A 92 -16.27 2.15 5.98
N HIS A 93 -17.22 1.40 5.44
CA HIS A 93 -17.91 0.29 6.09
C HIS A 93 -17.33 -1.04 5.65
N SER A 94 -17.05 -1.91 6.62
CA SER A 94 -16.63 -3.28 6.36
C SER A 94 -17.83 -4.15 5.99
N TRP A 95 -17.67 -4.97 4.96
CA TRP A 95 -18.67 -5.98 4.62
C TRP A 95 -18.91 -6.93 5.81
N SER A 96 -20.18 -7.09 6.20
CA SER A 96 -20.56 -7.83 7.42
C SER A 96 -20.23 -9.33 7.35
N ASP A 97 -20.30 -9.91 6.15
CA ASP A 97 -20.13 -11.36 5.96
C ASP A 97 -18.70 -11.71 5.54
N HIS A 98 -17.72 -10.93 5.98
CA HIS A 98 -16.31 -11.21 5.75
C HIS A 98 -15.92 -12.56 6.37
N ARG A 99 -15.07 -13.34 5.68
CA ARG A 99 -14.74 -14.73 6.04
C ARG A 99 -13.95 -14.87 7.35
N VAL A 100 -13.23 -13.83 7.71
CA VAL A 100 -12.41 -13.75 8.93
C VAL A 100 -13.02 -12.68 9.84
N PRO A 101 -13.92 -13.07 10.76
CA PRO A 101 -14.39 -12.20 11.82
C PRO A 101 -13.49 -12.28 13.06
N GLY A 102 -13.41 -11.20 13.83
CA GLY A 102 -12.76 -11.19 15.14
C GLY A 102 -11.32 -10.64 15.14
N PHE A 103 -10.82 -10.36 16.34
CA PHE A 103 -9.52 -9.71 16.57
C PHE A 103 -8.30 -10.61 16.32
N ASP A 104 -8.49 -11.89 16.00
CA ASP A 104 -7.39 -12.82 15.74
C ASP A 104 -6.72 -12.61 14.38
N CYS A 105 -7.28 -11.76 13.52
CA CYS A 105 -6.71 -11.40 12.22
C CYS A 105 -5.45 -10.52 12.30
N THR A 106 -5.17 -9.92 13.46
CA THR A 106 -4.03 -9.00 13.64
C THR A 106 -3.26 -9.33 14.91
N LYS A 107 -1.95 -9.50 14.79
CA LYS A 107 -1.04 -9.71 15.92
C LYS A 107 0.14 -8.75 15.83
N PHE A 108 0.53 -8.17 16.96
CA PHE A 108 1.75 -7.39 17.09
C PHE A 108 2.83 -8.26 17.73
N VAL A 109 4.00 -8.31 17.12
CA VAL A 109 5.16 -9.05 17.63
C VAL A 109 6.21 -8.03 18.04
N ASP A 110 6.43 -7.92 19.35
CA ASP A 110 7.49 -7.07 19.89
C ASP A 110 8.84 -7.78 19.73
N VAL A 111 9.73 -7.19 18.93
CA VAL A 111 11.08 -7.70 18.70
C VAL A 111 12.04 -6.93 19.61
N ALA A 112 12.01 -7.25 20.90
CA ALA A 112 12.66 -6.47 21.95
C ALA A 112 14.18 -6.24 21.79
N VAL A 113 14.88 -7.11 21.06
CA VAL A 113 16.32 -7.00 20.77
C VAL A 113 16.60 -6.40 19.39
N GLY A 114 15.57 -5.96 18.67
CA GLY A 114 15.72 -5.31 17.38
C GLY A 114 16.37 -3.95 17.53
N ASP A 115 17.34 -3.68 16.66
CA ASP A 115 17.98 -2.39 16.54
C ASP A 115 18.10 -2.02 15.06
N GLU A 116 17.90 -0.74 14.77
CA GLU A 116 17.97 -0.22 13.40
C GLU A 116 19.42 0.02 13.00
N GLU A 117 19.86 -0.57 11.89
CA GLU A 117 21.21 -0.40 11.37
C GLU A 117 21.19 0.33 10.02
N PRO A 118 22.12 1.28 9.79
CA PRO A 118 22.21 2.00 8.52
C PRO A 118 22.70 1.06 7.41
N ALA A 119 21.98 1.03 6.30
CA ALA A 119 22.34 0.30 5.09
C ALA A 119 22.39 1.26 3.90
N ASN A 120 23.55 1.88 3.67
CA ASN A 120 23.75 3.00 2.75
C ASN A 120 22.80 4.17 3.04
N THR A 121 21.84 4.46 2.15
CA THR A 121 20.81 5.50 2.29
C THR A 121 19.49 4.95 2.86
N SER A 122 19.50 3.74 3.41
CA SER A 122 18.33 3.02 3.92
C SER A 122 18.60 2.42 5.29
N TRP A 123 17.68 1.61 5.80
CA TRP A 123 17.72 0.99 7.13
C TRP A 123 17.40 -0.49 7.05
N VAL A 124 18.00 -1.26 7.96
CA VAL A 124 17.71 -2.68 8.17
C VAL A 124 17.55 -2.97 9.65
N ASN A 125 16.86 -4.05 9.98
CA ASN A 125 16.74 -4.59 11.32
C ASN A 125 16.83 -6.11 11.23
N HIS A 126 18.00 -6.64 11.64
CA HIS A 126 18.30 -8.06 11.53
C HIS A 126 17.44 -8.93 12.46
N ALA A 127 17.06 -8.42 13.65
CA ALA A 127 16.22 -9.16 14.57
C ALA A 127 14.78 -9.30 14.01
N GLU A 128 14.24 -8.24 13.39
CA GLU A 128 12.96 -8.33 12.70
C GLU A 128 13.01 -9.30 11.52
N ALA A 129 14.08 -9.27 10.72
CA ALA A 129 14.24 -10.21 9.60
C ALA A 129 14.27 -11.68 10.07
N ASN A 130 14.98 -11.97 11.17
CA ASN A 130 14.98 -13.28 11.80
C ASN A 130 13.61 -13.65 12.40
N THR A 131 12.89 -12.68 12.96
CA THR A 131 11.53 -12.91 13.46
C THR A 131 10.58 -13.30 12.33
N ILE A 132 10.64 -12.60 11.19
CA ILE A 132 9.88 -12.96 9.98
C ILE A 132 10.25 -14.36 9.51
N LEU A 133 11.54 -14.69 9.45
CA LEU A 133 12.01 -16.04 9.11
C LEU A 133 11.36 -17.10 10.00
N HIS A 134 11.35 -16.89 11.32
CA HIS A 134 10.73 -17.82 12.26
C HIS A 134 9.21 -17.91 12.09
N LEU A 135 8.53 -16.80 11.85
CA LEU A 135 7.08 -16.80 11.60
C LEU A 135 6.75 -17.58 10.33
N VAL A 136 7.45 -17.30 9.23
CA VAL A 136 7.25 -17.99 7.95
C VAL A 136 7.51 -19.48 8.11
N ARG A 137 8.68 -19.86 8.66
CA ARG A 137 9.06 -21.27 8.83
C ARG A 137 8.02 -22.09 9.60
N ASN A 138 7.47 -21.53 10.67
CA ASN A 138 6.62 -22.28 11.59
C ASN A 138 5.13 -22.20 11.24
N TYR A 139 4.68 -21.17 10.53
CA TYR A 139 3.25 -20.90 10.37
C TYR A 139 2.81 -20.60 8.93
N TYR A 140 3.64 -19.96 8.10
CA TYR A 140 3.19 -19.40 6.82
C TYR A 140 3.86 -19.97 5.58
N ALA A 141 4.85 -20.86 5.70
CA ALA A 141 5.62 -21.36 4.56
C ALA A 141 4.76 -21.91 3.41
N ASP A 142 3.66 -22.59 3.74
CA ASP A 142 2.72 -23.18 2.79
C ASP A 142 1.46 -22.33 2.53
N LEU A 143 1.40 -21.12 3.09
CA LEU A 143 0.27 -20.21 2.96
C LEU A 143 0.53 -19.10 1.93
N PRO A 144 -0.52 -18.49 1.36
CA PRO A 144 -0.38 -17.33 0.50
C PRO A 144 -0.04 -16.10 1.37
N PHE A 145 1.24 -15.87 1.61
CA PHE A 145 1.72 -14.73 2.40
C PHE A 145 2.55 -13.75 1.57
N VAL A 146 2.66 -12.52 2.07
CA VAL A 146 3.65 -11.54 1.62
C VAL A 146 4.30 -10.87 2.83
N VAL A 147 5.51 -10.37 2.64
CA VAL A 147 6.21 -9.51 3.59
C VAL A 147 6.29 -8.11 3.01
N ILE A 148 5.82 -7.11 3.76
CA ILE A 148 5.88 -5.70 3.39
C ILE A 148 6.79 -4.98 4.38
N THR A 149 7.68 -4.13 3.85
CA THR A 149 8.52 -3.27 4.67
C THR A 149 8.80 -1.94 3.99
N PRO A 150 8.87 -0.81 4.73
CA PRO A 150 9.15 0.50 4.16
C PRO A 150 10.53 0.61 3.45
N TYR A 151 11.51 -0.18 3.86
CA TYR A 151 12.90 -0.01 3.40
C TYR A 151 13.32 -1.09 2.40
N ASP A 152 13.75 -0.71 1.20
CA ASP A 152 14.21 -1.68 0.18
C ASP A 152 15.42 -2.51 0.64
N SER A 153 16.30 -1.94 1.48
CA SER A 153 17.38 -2.71 2.09
C SER A 153 16.85 -3.80 3.04
N GLN A 154 15.81 -3.50 3.84
CA GLN A 154 15.15 -4.50 4.67
C GLN A 154 14.44 -5.56 3.82
N ARG A 155 13.74 -5.14 2.76
CA ARG A 155 13.06 -6.06 1.84
C ARG A 155 14.04 -7.09 1.27
N LYS A 156 15.18 -6.63 0.77
CA LYS A 156 16.27 -7.47 0.25
C LYS A 156 16.87 -8.38 1.32
N LEU A 157 17.04 -7.86 2.54
CA LEU A 157 17.55 -8.65 3.66
C LEU A 157 16.59 -9.81 3.99
N ILE A 158 15.29 -9.54 4.12
CA ILE A 158 14.29 -10.56 4.45
C ILE A 158 14.19 -11.59 3.32
N GLU A 159 14.10 -11.14 2.07
CA GLU A 159 14.08 -12.03 0.88
C GLU A 159 15.26 -13.00 0.89
N LYS A 160 16.49 -12.46 1.05
CA LYS A 160 17.71 -13.28 1.12
C LYS A 160 17.69 -14.24 2.32
N THR A 161 17.20 -13.80 3.47
CA THR A 161 17.15 -14.60 4.71
C THR A 161 16.22 -15.80 4.53
N LEU A 162 15.05 -15.60 3.94
CA LEU A 162 14.11 -16.68 3.62
C LEU A 162 14.69 -17.64 2.58
N ASP A 163 15.21 -17.11 1.46
CA ASP A 163 15.74 -17.92 0.36
C ASP A 163 16.93 -18.78 0.80
N THR A 164 17.81 -18.25 1.66
CA THR A 164 18.97 -19.00 2.21
C THR A 164 18.54 -20.21 3.03
N GLU A 165 17.38 -20.13 3.68
CA GLU A 165 16.80 -21.19 4.51
C GLU A 165 15.83 -22.10 3.71
N GLY A 166 15.79 -21.95 2.38
CA GLY A 166 14.93 -22.74 1.50
C GLY A 166 13.44 -22.40 1.62
N LEU A 167 13.10 -21.22 2.17
CA LEU A 167 11.74 -20.71 2.28
C LEU A 167 11.42 -19.74 1.14
N PRO A 168 10.14 -19.52 0.80
CA PRO A 168 9.77 -18.66 -0.32
C PRO A 168 9.97 -17.17 0.04
N GLY A 169 11.15 -16.61 -0.25
CA GLY A 169 11.41 -15.17 -0.15
C GLY A 169 11.17 -14.43 -1.46
N LYS A 170 11.73 -14.96 -2.56
CA LYS A 170 11.61 -14.36 -3.89
C LYS A 170 10.14 -14.24 -4.33
N GLY A 171 9.72 -13.03 -4.70
CA GLY A 171 8.35 -12.74 -5.12
C GLY A 171 7.34 -12.68 -3.97
N ARG A 172 7.81 -12.73 -2.72
CA ARG A 172 7.00 -12.62 -1.50
C ARG A 172 7.33 -11.36 -0.69
N CYS A 173 8.49 -10.74 -0.91
CA CYS A 173 8.93 -9.55 -0.18
C CYS A 173 8.83 -8.27 -1.03
N PHE A 174 8.06 -7.29 -0.55
CA PHE A 174 7.77 -6.04 -1.25
C PHE A 174 8.03 -4.82 -0.37
N ASN A 175 8.20 -3.65 -1.01
CA ASN A 175 8.09 -2.38 -0.29
C ASN A 175 6.64 -1.85 -0.41
N VAL A 176 6.29 -0.86 0.43
CA VAL A 176 4.91 -0.33 0.50
C VAL A 176 4.47 0.19 -0.87
N ASP A 177 5.32 0.97 -1.55
CA ASP A 177 5.03 1.56 -2.85
C ASP A 177 4.77 0.50 -3.93
N SER A 178 5.60 -0.56 -3.97
CA SER A 178 5.50 -1.61 -4.99
C SER A 178 4.36 -2.58 -4.75
N PHE A 179 3.77 -2.59 -3.55
CA PHE A 179 2.64 -3.46 -3.21
C PHE A 179 1.29 -2.73 -3.30
N GLN A 180 1.26 -1.44 -3.62
CA GLN A 180 0.01 -0.71 -3.78
C GLN A 180 -0.90 -1.36 -4.84
N GLY A 181 -2.21 -1.39 -4.58
CA GLY A 181 -3.22 -2.04 -5.42
C GLY A 181 -3.27 -3.57 -5.26
N ASN A 182 -2.21 -4.20 -4.75
CA ASN A 182 -2.16 -5.65 -4.51
C ASN A 182 -2.81 -6.01 -3.15
N GLU A 183 -3.10 -7.29 -2.99
CA GLU A 183 -3.65 -7.90 -1.78
C GLU A 183 -3.06 -9.29 -1.59
N GLU A 184 -3.09 -9.77 -0.36
CA GLU A 184 -2.77 -11.15 -0.01
C GLU A 184 -3.48 -11.52 1.30
N ASP A 185 -3.81 -12.79 1.48
CA ASP A 185 -4.52 -13.27 2.67
C ASP A 185 -3.71 -13.06 3.96
N TYR A 186 -2.39 -13.26 3.90
CA TYR A 186 -1.48 -13.11 5.04
C TYR A 186 -0.40 -12.07 4.75
N VAL A 187 -0.46 -10.95 5.48
CA VAL A 187 0.52 -9.86 5.34
C VAL A 187 1.36 -9.76 6.60
N LEU A 188 2.67 -10.01 6.47
CA LEU A 188 3.64 -9.77 7.52
C LEU A 188 4.31 -8.41 7.30
N ILE A 189 4.35 -7.58 8.33
CA ILE A 189 4.91 -6.22 8.23
C ILE A 189 6.15 -6.10 9.12
N SER A 190 7.26 -5.65 8.55
CA SER A 190 8.48 -5.29 9.28
C SER A 190 8.64 -3.78 9.30
N CYS A 191 8.56 -3.17 10.49
CA CYS A 191 8.61 -1.72 10.70
C CYS A 191 10.03 -1.16 10.64
N VAL A 192 11.03 -1.98 10.96
CA VAL A 192 12.48 -1.69 10.94
C VAL A 192 12.94 -0.71 12.00
N ARG A 193 12.29 0.46 12.06
CA ARG A 193 12.74 1.59 12.87
C ARG A 193 12.44 1.38 14.35
N THR A 194 13.41 1.72 15.19
CA THR A 194 13.36 1.58 16.65
C THR A 194 13.42 2.94 17.36
N SER A 195 14.15 3.92 16.79
CA SER A 195 14.43 5.20 17.46
C SER A 195 13.53 6.35 17.03
N ARG A 196 13.08 6.35 15.77
CA ARG A 196 12.21 7.36 15.15
C ARG A 196 11.37 6.69 14.08
N THR A 197 10.12 7.09 13.91
CA THR A 197 9.23 6.46 12.92
C THR A 197 9.74 6.63 11.47
N GLY A 198 10.58 7.63 11.20
CA GLY A 198 11.12 7.86 9.87
C GLY A 198 10.03 8.47 8.98
N PHE A 199 9.69 7.80 7.88
CA PHE A 199 8.54 8.19 7.04
C PHE A 199 7.26 7.40 7.38
N LEU A 200 7.35 6.43 8.32
CA LEU A 200 6.18 5.81 8.95
C LEU A 200 5.47 6.79 9.89
#